data_AF-A0A243A9R5-F1
#
_entry.id   AF-A0A243A9R5-F1
#
_cell.length_a   1.000
_cell.length_b   1.000
_cell.length_c   1.000
_cell.angle_alpha   90.00
_cell.angle_beta   90.00
_cell.angle_gamma   90.00
#
_symmetry.space_group_name_H-M   'P 1'
#
loop_
_entity.id
_entity.type
_entity.pdbx_description
1 polymer ?
#
loop_
_entity_poly.entity_id
_entity_poly.type
_entity_poly.pdbx_seq_one_letter_code
_entity_poly.pdbx_strand_id
1 'polypeptide(L)'
;MIVKERKMPMHLLQLEALLRRLPIHHPKRSMVAENLAKFMAGYKGEQAIEYPLSFLPEAEYSILHDIRLFDQKHYFQIDTIVVSSYFLLFLEIKNIIGTLIFDAKFNQLIRISDDASEEGFPDPLLQLKRQEMQLRKWLSLHGLHNLPIESLVVISSPRTIIKTSDKILLSKVIHSANLPNRIKQIKNQYKEKSLGNINGLIDQIMNEHSPQRQNILAQYKIKKVELLKGVQCEECFTMAMLKEKQGWRCSNCNSVSKHAHLRALQDYTLLFEMITTNRKLKDFLNMQSSSAVKRLLQTMNIPHTGENKGRIYDLTSFQ
;
A
#
# COMPACT_ATOMS: atom_id res chain seq x y z
N MET A 1 -11.18 -15.18 -9.84
CA MET A 1 -11.24 -15.03 -8.37
C MET A 1 -10.72 -13.68 -7.88
N ILE A 2 -9.46 -13.31 -8.10
CA ILE A 2 -8.94 -11.99 -7.71
C ILE A 2 -9.38 -10.96 -8.75
N VAL A 3 -10.07 -9.90 -8.31
CA VAL A 3 -10.52 -8.80 -9.16
C VAL A 3 -9.60 -7.59 -9.03
N LYS A 4 -9.14 -7.30 -7.80
CA LYS A 4 -8.14 -6.27 -7.53
C LYS A 4 -6.94 -6.88 -6.83
N GLU A 5 -5.86 -7.02 -7.57
CA GLU A 5 -4.56 -7.49 -7.08
C GLU A 5 -4.01 -6.59 -5.97
N ARG A 6 -3.30 -7.20 -5.03
CA ARG A 6 -2.55 -6.46 -4.02
C ARG A 6 -1.31 -5.87 -4.69
N LYS A 7 -1.18 -4.55 -4.60
CA LYS A 7 -0.01 -3.81 -5.07
C LYS A 7 0.70 -3.20 -3.88
N MET A 8 2.00 -2.97 -4.01
CA MET A 8 2.73 -2.23 -3.00
C MET A 8 2.10 -0.85 -2.81
N PRO A 9 1.67 -0.50 -1.59
CA PRO A 9 1.07 0.80 -1.32
C PRO A 9 1.98 1.96 -1.72
N MET A 10 1.38 3.02 -2.27
CA MET A 10 2.11 4.23 -2.71
C MET A 10 3.02 4.80 -1.60
N HIS A 11 2.55 4.80 -0.34
CA HIS A 11 3.34 5.31 0.78
C HIS A 11 4.64 4.51 1.00
N LEU A 12 4.64 3.19 0.75
CA LEU A 12 5.85 2.37 0.85
C LEU A 12 6.85 2.72 -0.25
N LEU A 13 6.38 2.83 -1.50
CA LEU A 13 7.20 3.26 -2.63
C LEU A 13 7.83 4.64 -2.35
N GLN A 14 7.03 5.56 -1.80
CA GLN A 14 7.50 6.88 -1.38
C GLN A 14 8.56 6.82 -0.27
N LEU A 15 8.39 5.96 0.73
CA LEU A 15 9.38 5.77 1.79
C LEU A 15 10.69 5.20 1.27
N GLU A 16 10.63 4.23 0.35
CA GLU A 16 11.84 3.71 -0.30
C GLU A 16 12.57 4.79 -1.11
N ALA A 17 11.83 5.56 -1.92
CA ALA A 17 12.37 6.67 -2.69
C ALA A 17 12.98 7.72 -1.75
N LEU A 18 12.29 8.07 -0.67
CA LEU A 18 12.77 9.02 0.32
C LEU A 18 14.05 8.53 0.98
N LEU A 19 14.11 7.27 1.40
CA LEU A 19 15.29 6.68 2.03
C LEU A 19 16.49 6.66 1.07
N ARG A 20 16.28 6.35 -0.22
CA ARG A 20 17.34 6.45 -1.25
C ARG A 20 17.86 7.88 -1.41
N ARG A 21 16.97 8.87 -1.28
CA ARG A 21 17.24 10.29 -1.55
C ARG A 21 17.72 11.07 -0.33
N LEU A 22 17.64 10.52 0.87
CA LEU A 22 18.19 11.20 2.05
C LEU A 22 19.71 11.02 2.15
N PRO A 23 20.47 12.07 2.52
CA PRO A 23 21.87 11.91 2.91
C PRO A 23 22.04 10.89 4.04
N ILE A 24 23.17 10.19 4.08
CA ILE A 24 23.46 9.15 5.08
C ILE A 24 23.35 9.68 6.51
N HIS A 25 23.83 10.91 6.75
CA HIS A 25 23.80 11.57 8.07
C HIS A 25 22.56 12.43 8.31
N HIS A 26 21.51 12.29 7.48
CA HIS A 26 20.30 13.09 7.67
C HIS A 26 19.58 12.69 8.96
N PRO A 27 19.18 13.63 9.84
CA PRO A 27 18.64 13.31 11.17
C PRO A 27 17.33 12.50 11.12
N LYS A 28 16.55 12.62 10.04
CA LYS A 28 15.32 11.84 9.82
C LYS A 28 15.52 10.47 9.17
N ARG A 29 16.74 10.09 8.77
CA ARG A 29 16.98 8.86 8.00
C ARG A 29 16.60 7.60 8.79
N SER A 30 16.98 7.51 10.06
CA SER A 30 16.65 6.34 10.92
C SER A 30 15.13 6.17 11.04
N MET A 31 14.42 7.24 11.39
CA MET A 31 12.96 7.24 11.50
C MET A 31 12.25 6.83 10.19
N VAL A 32 12.76 7.27 9.04
CA VAL A 32 12.24 6.84 7.72
C VAL A 32 12.49 5.34 7.50
N ALA A 33 13.68 4.85 7.81
CA ALA A 33 14.04 3.44 7.66
C ALA A 33 13.22 2.52 8.58
N GLU A 34 13.04 2.91 9.85
CA GLU A 34 12.23 2.19 10.84
C GLU A 34 10.76 2.12 10.38
N ASN A 35 10.19 3.24 9.94
CA ASN A 35 8.83 3.27 9.42
C ASN A 35 8.68 2.44 8.14
N LEU A 36 9.65 2.51 7.22
CA LEU A 36 9.66 1.66 6.03
C LEU A 36 9.67 0.18 6.39
N ALA A 37 10.53 -0.24 7.32
CA ALA A 37 10.58 -1.63 7.79
C ALA A 37 9.26 -2.07 8.43
N LYS A 38 8.66 -1.23 9.28
CA LYS A 38 7.37 -1.49 9.93
C LYS A 38 6.24 -1.67 8.91
N PHE A 39 6.08 -0.73 7.99
CA PHE A 39 5.02 -0.80 6.99
C PHE A 39 5.25 -1.94 5.98
N MET A 40 6.50 -2.24 5.64
CA MET A 40 6.86 -3.38 4.80
C MET A 40 6.50 -4.71 5.47
N ALA A 41 6.72 -4.84 6.78
CA ALA A 41 6.30 -6.01 7.54
C ALA A 41 4.77 -6.17 7.53
N GLY A 42 4.02 -5.07 7.66
CA GLY A 42 2.57 -5.05 7.50
C GLY A 42 2.15 -5.57 6.12
N TYR A 43 2.68 -4.97 5.05
CA TYR A 43 2.41 -5.36 3.67
C TYR A 43 2.72 -6.84 3.39
N LYS A 44 3.85 -7.36 3.87
CA LYS A 44 4.19 -8.80 3.75
C LYS A 44 3.18 -9.69 4.47
N GLY A 45 2.64 -9.24 5.60
CA GLY A 45 1.58 -9.95 6.31
C GLY A 45 0.27 -9.99 5.52
N GLU A 46 -0.08 -8.88 4.88
CA GLU A 46 -1.22 -8.83 3.97
C GLU A 46 -1.04 -9.72 2.74
N GLN A 47 0.17 -9.81 2.18
CA GLN A 47 0.47 -10.75 1.09
C GLN A 47 0.36 -12.21 1.55
N ALA A 48 0.71 -12.51 2.80
CA ALA A 48 0.73 -13.89 3.30
C ALA A 48 -0.66 -14.56 3.33
N ILE A 49 -1.76 -13.79 3.26
CA ILE A 49 -3.11 -14.36 3.20
C ILE A 49 -3.53 -14.80 1.80
N GLU A 50 -2.79 -14.41 0.75
CA GLU A 50 -3.10 -14.79 -0.63
C GLU A 50 -3.04 -16.31 -0.82
N TYR A 51 -2.07 -16.99 -0.20
CA TYR A 51 -1.97 -18.45 -0.26
C TYR A 51 -3.19 -19.15 0.35
N PRO A 52 -3.62 -18.86 1.59
CA PRO A 52 -4.90 -19.37 2.11
C PRO A 52 -6.11 -19.02 1.23
N LEU A 53 -6.20 -17.79 0.70
CA LEU A 53 -7.31 -17.39 -0.16
C LEU A 53 -7.35 -18.15 -1.49
N SER A 54 -6.21 -18.67 -1.96
CA SER A 54 -6.13 -19.44 -3.21
C SER A 54 -6.90 -20.76 -3.19
N PHE A 55 -7.23 -21.27 -2.00
CA PHE A 55 -8.04 -22.49 -1.82
C PHE A 55 -9.55 -22.27 -1.97
N LEU A 56 -10.00 -21.04 -2.18
CA LEU A 56 -11.41 -20.74 -2.37
C LEU A 56 -11.87 -21.08 -3.81
N PRO A 57 -13.09 -21.61 -4.01
CA PRO A 57 -13.63 -21.84 -5.34
C PRO A 57 -13.78 -20.54 -6.14
N GLU A 58 -13.06 -20.42 -7.27
CA GLU A 58 -13.00 -19.18 -8.04
C GLU A 58 -14.35 -18.69 -8.59
N ALA A 59 -15.27 -19.63 -8.84
CA ALA A 59 -16.60 -19.34 -9.37
C ALA A 59 -17.55 -18.76 -8.32
N GLU A 60 -17.22 -18.87 -7.03
CA GLU A 60 -18.10 -18.45 -5.93
C GLU A 60 -17.68 -17.14 -5.29
N TYR A 61 -16.39 -16.80 -5.38
CA TYR A 61 -15.79 -15.70 -4.65
C TYR A 61 -15.01 -14.75 -5.56
N SER A 62 -15.24 -13.46 -5.33
CA SER A 62 -14.43 -12.38 -5.91
C SER A 62 -13.67 -11.66 -4.80
N ILE A 63 -12.38 -11.43 -5.02
CA ILE A 63 -11.48 -10.87 -4.00
C ILE A 63 -10.98 -9.50 -4.44
N LEU A 64 -11.10 -8.51 -3.57
CA LEU A 64 -10.59 -7.16 -3.77
C LEU A 64 -9.66 -6.78 -2.63
N HIS A 65 -8.41 -6.46 -2.94
CA HIS A 65 -7.43 -6.03 -1.95
C HIS A 65 -7.37 -4.51 -1.84
N ASP A 66 -7.07 -4.00 -0.65
CA ASP A 66 -6.75 -2.59 -0.39
C ASP A 66 -7.79 -1.62 -0.99
N ILE A 67 -9.05 -1.79 -0.56
CA ILE A 67 -10.17 -0.97 -0.99
C ILE A 67 -10.33 0.20 -0.03
N ARG A 68 -10.44 1.40 -0.59
CA ARG A 68 -10.64 2.64 0.15
C ARG A 68 -11.83 3.40 -0.41
N LEU A 69 -12.87 3.55 0.39
CA LEU A 69 -14.16 4.13 0.02
C LEU A 69 -14.46 5.38 0.87
N PHE A 70 -15.41 6.20 0.43
CA PHE A 70 -15.84 7.41 1.12
C PHE A 70 -17.29 7.30 1.58
N ASP A 71 -17.54 7.38 2.89
CA ASP A 71 -18.89 7.24 3.46
C ASP A 71 -19.70 8.57 3.47
N GLN A 72 -19.32 9.52 2.61
CA GLN A 72 -19.73 10.93 2.59
C GLN A 72 -19.19 11.83 3.71
N LYS A 73 -18.50 11.27 4.72
CA LYS A 73 -17.92 12.04 5.82
C LYS A 73 -16.43 11.74 5.99
N HIS A 74 -16.07 10.46 5.97
CA HIS A 74 -14.73 9.96 6.17
C HIS A 74 -14.40 8.91 5.13
N TYR A 75 -13.12 8.84 4.79
CA TYR A 75 -12.61 7.69 4.07
C TYR A 75 -12.33 6.55 5.04
N PHE A 76 -12.57 5.33 4.59
CA PHE A 76 -12.23 4.11 5.31
C PHE A 76 -11.57 3.13 4.34
N GLN A 77 -10.62 2.36 4.87
CA GLN A 77 -9.83 1.41 4.11
C GLN A 77 -10.05 0.01 4.67
N ILE A 78 -10.08 -0.97 3.78
CA ILE A 78 -10.29 -2.38 4.07
C ILE A 78 -9.17 -3.15 3.37
N ASP A 79 -8.43 -3.95 4.13
CA ASP A 79 -7.27 -4.68 3.63
C ASP A 79 -7.66 -5.72 2.57
N THR A 80 -8.77 -6.45 2.80
CA THR A 80 -9.35 -7.39 1.83
C THR A 80 -10.87 -7.50 1.98
N ILE A 81 -11.57 -7.47 0.84
CA ILE A 81 -12.99 -7.81 0.69
C ILE A 81 -13.10 -9.12 -0.06
N VAL A 82 -13.83 -10.08 0.50
CA VAL A 82 -14.27 -11.29 -0.20
C VAL A 82 -15.77 -11.16 -0.47
N VAL A 83 -16.13 -11.13 -1.75
CA VAL A 83 -17.50 -10.95 -2.25
C VAL A 83 -18.06 -12.30 -2.68
N SER A 84 -19.25 -12.64 -2.22
CA SER A 84 -20.03 -13.80 -2.69
C SER A 84 -21.46 -13.40 -2.99
N SER A 85 -22.26 -14.32 -3.53
CA SER A 85 -23.72 -14.11 -3.68
C SER A 85 -24.49 -14.08 -2.35
N TYR A 86 -23.87 -14.46 -1.24
CA TYR A 86 -24.53 -14.63 0.05
C TYR A 86 -24.20 -13.50 1.04
N PHE A 87 -22.93 -13.09 1.09
CA PHE A 87 -22.41 -12.12 2.05
C PHE A 87 -21.17 -11.40 1.47
N LEU A 88 -20.82 -10.28 2.11
CA LEU A 88 -19.48 -9.68 2.03
C LEU A 88 -18.68 -10.04 3.28
N LEU A 89 -17.41 -10.40 3.11
CA LEU A 89 -16.50 -10.67 4.21
C LEU A 89 -15.31 -9.71 4.18
N PHE A 90 -15.10 -9.02 5.30
CA PHE A 90 -13.98 -8.10 5.52
C PHE A 90 -12.90 -8.76 6.33
N LEU A 91 -11.67 -8.68 5.85
CA LEU A 91 -10.51 -9.15 6.57
C LEU A 91 -9.66 -7.95 6.97
N GLU A 92 -9.46 -7.79 8.28
CA GLU A 92 -8.46 -6.89 8.85
C GLU A 92 -7.24 -7.72 9.20
N ILE A 93 -6.11 -7.45 8.58
CA ILE A 93 -4.93 -8.32 8.63
C ILE A 93 -3.91 -7.74 9.59
N LYS A 94 -3.49 -8.53 10.58
CA LYS A 94 -2.44 -8.14 11.53
C LYS A 94 -1.25 -9.08 11.42
N ASN A 95 -0.07 -8.48 11.24
CA ASN A 95 1.20 -9.19 11.22
C ASN A 95 2.06 -8.78 12.41
N ILE A 96 1.78 -9.38 13.57
CA ILE A 96 2.45 -9.06 14.82
C ILE A 96 2.96 -10.36 15.44
N ILE A 97 4.26 -10.47 15.63
CA ILE A 97 4.92 -11.64 16.26
C ILE A 97 4.86 -11.51 17.78
N GLY A 98 4.87 -12.64 18.50
CA GLY A 98 4.80 -12.69 19.97
C GLY A 98 3.46 -13.23 20.46
N THR A 99 3.17 -13.03 21.74
CA THR A 99 1.86 -13.38 22.31
C THR A 99 0.95 -12.16 22.27
N LEU A 100 -0.18 -12.29 21.56
CA LEU A 100 -1.23 -11.28 21.47
C LEU A 100 -2.35 -11.60 22.45
N ILE A 101 -2.58 -10.70 23.39
CA ILE A 101 -3.68 -10.77 24.35
C ILE A 101 -4.75 -9.75 23.91
N PHE A 102 -5.90 -10.27 23.52
CA PHE A 102 -7.08 -9.44 23.22
C PHE A 102 -7.85 -9.19 24.52
N ASP A 103 -7.67 -7.98 25.05
CA ASP A 103 -8.27 -7.53 26.29
C ASP A 103 -9.60 -6.82 26.01
N ALA A 104 -10.68 -7.60 26.06
CA ALA A 104 -12.04 -7.12 25.85
C ALA A 104 -12.53 -6.16 26.95
N LYS A 105 -11.89 -6.14 28.13
CA LYS A 105 -12.31 -5.26 29.23
C LYS A 105 -11.95 -3.81 28.96
N PHE A 106 -10.75 -3.58 28.42
CA PHE A 106 -10.25 -2.25 28.11
C PHE A 106 -10.26 -1.93 26.61
N ASN A 107 -10.68 -2.88 25.76
CA ASN A 107 -10.66 -2.79 24.30
C ASN A 107 -9.27 -2.42 23.78
N GLN A 108 -8.29 -3.23 24.13
CA GLN A 108 -6.90 -3.07 23.70
C GLN A 108 -6.29 -4.41 23.30
N LEU A 109 -5.25 -4.35 22.48
CA LEU A 109 -4.44 -5.48 22.10
C LEU A 109 -3.08 -5.35 22.79
N ILE A 110 -2.69 -6.33 23.60
CA ILE A 110 -1.38 -6.32 24.27
C ILE A 110 -0.48 -7.33 23.56
N ARG A 111 0.74 -6.92 23.22
CA ARG A 111 1.78 -7.82 22.74
C ARG A 111 2.78 -8.08 23.85
N ILE A 112 3.00 -9.35 24.17
CA ILE A 112 4.16 -9.80 24.93
C ILE A 112 5.21 -10.29 23.94
N SER A 113 6.34 -9.60 23.90
CA SER A 113 7.47 -9.93 23.03
C SER A 113 8.34 -11.04 23.65
N ASP A 114 9.30 -11.59 22.90
CA ASP A 114 10.15 -12.70 23.37
C ASP A 114 11.02 -12.32 24.58
N ASP A 115 11.33 -11.03 24.75
CA ASP A 115 12.05 -10.47 25.91
C ASP A 115 11.13 -10.17 27.11
N ALA A 116 9.89 -10.65 27.08
CA ALA A 116 8.83 -10.40 28.05
C ALA A 116 8.40 -8.92 28.19
N SER A 117 8.79 -8.05 27.26
CA SER A 117 8.26 -6.68 27.21
C SER A 117 6.80 -6.66 26.78
N GLU A 118 6.01 -5.78 27.41
CA GLU A 118 4.61 -5.56 27.06
C GLU A 118 4.42 -4.26 26.29
N GLU A 119 3.72 -4.33 25.16
CA GLU A 119 3.35 -3.17 24.35
C GLU A 119 1.84 -3.16 24.08
N GLY A 120 1.19 -2.03 24.34
CA GLY A 120 -0.22 -1.82 24.06
C GLY A 120 -0.47 -1.30 22.64
N PHE A 121 -1.46 -1.87 21.97
CA PHE A 121 -1.92 -1.52 20.64
C PHE A 121 -3.41 -1.22 20.64
N PRO A 122 -3.89 -0.38 19.70
CA PRO A 122 -5.31 -0.23 19.45
C PRO A 122 -5.97 -1.57 19.13
N ASP A 123 -7.17 -1.80 19.66
CA ASP A 123 -7.91 -3.03 19.42
C ASP A 123 -8.38 -3.11 17.95
N PRO A 124 -7.92 -4.11 17.17
CA PRO A 124 -8.34 -4.29 15.79
C PRO A 124 -9.84 -4.58 15.66
N LEU A 125 -10.51 -5.09 16.69
CA LEU A 125 -11.95 -5.35 16.65
C LEU A 125 -12.76 -4.06 16.65
N LEU A 126 -12.29 -3.02 17.36
CA LEU A 126 -12.90 -1.70 17.29
C LEU A 126 -12.72 -1.06 15.91
N GLN A 127 -11.55 -1.25 15.30
CA GLN A 127 -11.30 -0.81 13.93
C GLN A 127 -12.25 -1.53 12.95
N LEU A 128 -12.38 -2.85 13.08
CA LEU A 128 -13.25 -3.68 12.26
C LEU A 128 -14.73 -3.30 12.38
N LYS A 129 -15.24 -3.14 13.61
CA LYS A 129 -16.62 -2.67 13.87
C LYS A 129 -16.90 -1.30 13.24
N ARG A 130 -15.91 -0.40 13.26
CA ARG A 130 -16.04 0.92 12.64
C ARG A 130 -16.14 0.81 11.12
N GLN A 131 -15.23 0.04 10.50
CA GLN A 131 -15.24 -0.19 9.04
C GLN A 131 -16.57 -0.84 8.61
N GLU A 132 -17.11 -1.81 9.35
CA GLU A 132 -18.42 -2.41 9.09
C GLU A 132 -19.53 -1.36 9.07
N MET A 133 -19.59 -0.48 10.08
CA MET A 133 -20.59 0.59 10.14
C MET A 133 -20.48 1.54 8.95
N GLN A 134 -19.26 1.92 8.57
CA GLN A 134 -19.01 2.80 7.43
C GLN A 134 -19.41 2.15 6.11
N LEU A 135 -19.14 0.86 5.95
CA LEU A 135 -19.57 0.15 4.76
C LEU A 135 -21.08 -0.06 4.72
N ARG A 136 -21.75 -0.38 5.83
CA ARG A 136 -23.22 -0.44 5.87
C ARG A 136 -23.83 0.87 5.41
N LYS A 137 -23.27 1.98 5.87
CA LYS A 137 -23.68 3.31 5.40
C LYS A 137 -23.44 3.46 3.89
N TRP A 138 -22.26 3.13 3.40
CA TRP A 138 -21.93 3.21 1.97
C TRP A 138 -22.85 2.32 1.11
N LEU A 139 -23.14 1.08 1.51
CA LEU A 139 -24.05 0.18 0.82
C LEU A 139 -25.49 0.72 0.82
N SER A 140 -25.94 1.28 1.94
CA SER A 140 -27.26 1.91 2.04
C SER A 140 -27.41 3.11 1.10
N LEU A 141 -26.34 3.86 0.84
CA LEU A 141 -26.36 4.97 -0.14
C LEU A 141 -26.53 4.45 -1.58
N HIS A 142 -26.24 3.18 -1.82
CA HIS A 142 -26.38 2.50 -3.11
C HIS A 142 -27.57 1.55 -3.15
N GLY A 143 -28.54 1.70 -2.24
CA GLY A 143 -29.76 0.91 -2.20
C GLY A 143 -29.59 -0.53 -1.72
N LEU A 144 -28.41 -0.89 -1.18
CA LEU A 144 -28.09 -2.22 -0.68
C LEU A 144 -28.22 -2.26 0.85
N HIS A 145 -29.45 -2.42 1.35
CA HIS A 145 -29.72 -2.32 2.79
C HIS A 145 -29.55 -3.64 3.56
N ASN A 146 -29.84 -4.77 2.91
CA ASN A 146 -29.96 -6.08 3.59
C ASN A 146 -28.82 -7.05 3.27
N LEU A 147 -27.72 -6.56 2.68
CA LEU A 147 -26.58 -7.41 2.35
C LEU A 147 -25.86 -7.82 3.63
N PRO A 148 -25.72 -9.13 3.92
CA PRO A 148 -24.97 -9.58 5.07
C PRO A 148 -23.50 -9.20 4.97
N ILE A 149 -22.96 -8.73 6.10
CA ILE A 149 -21.59 -8.29 6.25
C ILE A 149 -21.00 -9.07 7.40
N GLU A 150 -19.95 -9.81 7.07
CA GLU A 150 -19.14 -10.59 7.98
C GLU A 150 -17.74 -9.98 8.06
N SER A 151 -17.05 -10.25 9.16
CA SER A 151 -15.73 -9.67 9.37
C SER A 151 -14.87 -10.54 10.26
N LEU A 152 -13.57 -10.53 9.98
CA LEU A 152 -12.57 -11.26 10.74
C LEU A 152 -11.31 -10.40 10.92
N VAL A 153 -10.72 -10.50 12.11
CA VAL A 153 -9.31 -10.14 12.32
C VAL A 153 -8.48 -11.37 12.00
N VAL A 154 -7.58 -11.24 11.03
CA VAL A 154 -6.72 -12.33 10.55
C VAL A 154 -5.29 -12.07 10.99
N ILE A 155 -4.76 -12.95 11.84
CA ILE A 155 -3.36 -12.95 12.22
C ILE A 155 -2.57 -13.70 11.15
N SER A 156 -1.78 -12.97 10.36
CA SER A 156 -1.05 -13.54 9.22
C SER A 156 0.18 -14.34 9.64
N SER A 157 0.81 -13.97 10.75
CA SER A 157 1.99 -14.67 11.27
C SER A 157 1.59 -15.98 11.96
N PRO A 158 2.13 -17.14 11.54
CA PRO A 158 1.86 -18.42 12.19
C PRO A 158 2.60 -18.58 13.54
N ARG A 159 3.60 -17.73 13.83
CA ARG A 159 4.37 -17.78 15.08
C ARG A 159 3.67 -17.06 16.23
N THR A 160 2.60 -16.34 15.93
CA THR A 160 1.88 -15.53 16.92
C THR A 160 1.04 -16.43 17.80
N ILE A 161 1.07 -16.20 19.11
CA ILE A 161 0.19 -16.90 20.06
C ILE A 161 -0.99 -15.98 20.35
N ILE A 162 -2.22 -16.43 20.09
CA ILE A 162 -3.42 -15.64 20.38
C ILE A 162 -3.99 -16.09 21.72
N LYS A 163 -4.18 -15.15 22.65
CA LYS A 163 -4.85 -15.36 23.93
C LYS A 163 -6.02 -14.39 24.08
N THR A 164 -7.12 -14.89 24.61
CA THR A 164 -8.26 -14.06 25.01
C THR A 164 -9.03 -14.76 26.11
N SER A 165 -9.66 -13.98 27.00
CA SER A 165 -10.62 -14.47 28.00
C SER A 165 -12.06 -14.46 27.47
N ASP A 166 -12.31 -13.84 26.31
CA ASP A 166 -13.64 -13.68 25.74
C ASP A 166 -13.92 -14.73 24.65
N LYS A 167 -14.94 -15.57 24.88
CA LYS A 167 -15.36 -16.63 23.95
C LYS A 167 -15.91 -16.07 22.64
N ILE A 168 -16.49 -14.87 22.64
CA ILE A 168 -17.04 -14.25 21.42
C ILE A 168 -15.92 -13.99 20.41
N LEU A 169 -14.74 -13.59 20.89
CA LEU A 169 -13.59 -13.25 20.07
C LEU A 169 -13.01 -14.45 19.32
N LEU A 170 -13.19 -15.67 19.83
CA LEU A 170 -12.79 -16.90 19.16
C LEU A 170 -13.43 -17.07 17.77
N SER A 171 -14.59 -16.44 17.55
CA SER A 171 -15.29 -16.48 16.25
C SER A 171 -14.84 -15.40 15.27
N LYS A 172 -14.17 -14.34 15.77
CA LYS A 172 -13.78 -13.14 15.02
C LYS A 172 -12.28 -13.04 14.76
N VAL A 173 -11.44 -13.60 15.62
CA VAL A 173 -9.97 -13.57 15.49
C VAL A 173 -9.47 -14.95 15.11
N ILE A 174 -8.77 -15.05 13.98
CA ILE A 174 -8.25 -16.33 13.47
C ILE A 174 -6.82 -16.19 12.96
N HIS A 175 -6.09 -17.32 12.89
CA HIS A 175 -4.90 -17.40 12.05
C HIS A 175 -5.27 -17.53 10.57
N SER A 176 -4.43 -16.96 9.70
CA SER A 176 -4.60 -16.99 8.24
C SER A 176 -4.78 -18.39 7.66
N ALA A 177 -4.08 -19.39 8.20
CA ALA A 177 -4.21 -20.78 7.75
C ALA A 177 -5.63 -21.36 7.91
N ASN A 178 -6.44 -20.85 8.84
CA ASN A 178 -7.82 -21.30 9.07
C ASN A 178 -8.85 -20.53 8.22
N LEU A 179 -8.41 -19.58 7.40
CA LEU A 179 -9.28 -18.70 6.62
C LEU A 179 -10.24 -19.48 5.68
N PRO A 180 -9.81 -20.50 4.90
CA PRO A 180 -10.72 -21.25 4.04
C PRO A 180 -11.84 -21.96 4.81
N ASN A 181 -11.49 -22.59 5.93
CA ASN A 181 -12.44 -23.27 6.80
C ASN A 181 -13.44 -22.29 7.41
N ARG A 182 -12.96 -21.13 7.86
CA ARG A 182 -13.82 -20.09 8.45
C ARG A 182 -14.80 -19.52 7.42
N ILE A 183 -14.35 -19.26 6.20
CA ILE A 183 -15.21 -18.80 5.09
C ILE A 183 -16.28 -19.84 4.78
N LYS A 184 -15.92 -21.13 4.72
CA LYS A 184 -16.90 -22.22 4.54
C LYS A 184 -17.94 -22.27 5.66
N GLN A 185 -17.51 -22.12 6.92
CA GLN A 185 -18.42 -22.08 8.07
C GLN A 185 -19.38 -20.88 7.99
N ILE A 186 -18.88 -19.71 7.62
CA ILE A 186 -19.70 -18.51 7.42
C ILE A 186 -20.73 -18.75 6.31
N LYS A 187 -20.30 -19.26 5.14
CA LYS A 187 -21.21 -19.59 4.04
C LYS A 187 -22.36 -20.50 4.48
N ASN A 188 -22.08 -21.53 5.29
CA ASN A 188 -23.10 -22.47 5.77
C ASN A 188 -24.17 -21.82 6.66
N GLN A 189 -23.96 -20.60 7.17
CA GLN A 189 -24.97 -19.85 7.93
C GLN A 189 -26.03 -19.20 7.02
N TYR A 190 -25.72 -19.01 5.74
CA TYR A 190 -26.56 -18.33 4.77
C TYR A 190 -27.23 -19.34 3.83
N LYS A 191 -28.56 -19.44 3.90
CA LYS A 191 -29.35 -20.37 3.06
C LYS A 191 -29.73 -19.78 1.70
N GLU A 192 -29.89 -18.47 1.63
CA GLU A 192 -30.39 -17.76 0.45
C GLU A 192 -29.37 -16.73 -0.05
N LYS A 193 -29.37 -16.50 -1.36
CA LYS A 193 -28.52 -15.48 -1.97
C LYS A 193 -29.06 -14.10 -1.62
N SER A 194 -28.21 -13.25 -1.06
CA SER A 194 -28.53 -11.87 -0.69
C SER A 194 -28.15 -10.87 -1.77
N LEU A 195 -27.33 -11.29 -2.75
CA LEU A 195 -26.84 -10.42 -3.82
C LEU A 195 -27.04 -11.08 -5.19
N GLY A 196 -27.94 -10.50 -5.99
CA GLY A 196 -28.22 -10.95 -7.36
C GLY A 196 -27.21 -10.44 -8.39
N ASN A 197 -26.76 -9.18 -8.26
CA ASN A 197 -25.81 -8.56 -9.18
C ASN A 197 -24.44 -8.33 -8.51
N ILE A 198 -23.63 -9.40 -8.44
CA ILE A 198 -22.27 -9.34 -7.87
C ILE A 198 -21.38 -8.39 -8.65
N ASN A 199 -21.39 -8.49 -9.98
CA ASN A 199 -20.51 -7.71 -10.85
C ASN A 199 -20.80 -6.22 -10.74
N GLY A 200 -22.08 -5.81 -10.69
CA GLY A 200 -22.46 -4.41 -10.49
C GLY A 200 -21.94 -3.83 -9.18
N LEU A 201 -21.98 -4.59 -8.07
CA LEU A 201 -21.40 -4.15 -6.81
C LEU A 201 -19.86 -4.02 -6.90
N ILE A 202 -19.20 -4.98 -7.53
CA ILE A 202 -17.75 -4.97 -7.72
C ILE A 202 -17.32 -3.76 -8.55
N ASP A 203 -17.98 -3.52 -9.68
CA ASP A 203 -17.70 -2.37 -10.55
C ASP A 203 -17.91 -1.07 -9.79
N GLN A 204 -18.96 -0.99 -8.97
CA GLN A 204 -19.21 0.18 -8.14
C GLN A 204 -18.11 0.41 -7.08
N ILE A 205 -17.69 -0.65 -6.38
CA ILE A 205 -16.57 -0.57 -5.42
C ILE A 205 -15.29 -0.11 -6.14
N MET A 206 -15.02 -0.62 -7.34
CA MET A 206 -13.82 -0.28 -8.11
C MET A 206 -13.86 1.15 -8.64
N ASN A 207 -15.02 1.63 -9.06
CA ASN A 207 -15.21 3.00 -9.55
C ASN A 207 -15.10 4.04 -8.43
N GLU A 208 -15.57 3.71 -7.23
CA GLU A 208 -15.49 4.59 -6.06
C GLU A 208 -14.24 4.41 -5.21
N HIS A 209 -13.42 3.41 -5.53
CA HIS A 209 -12.13 3.22 -4.88
C HIS A 209 -11.22 4.43 -5.13
N SER A 210 -10.84 5.11 -4.05
CA SER A 210 -9.90 6.23 -4.10
C SER A 210 -8.65 5.91 -3.28
N PRO A 211 -7.53 5.56 -3.93
CA PRO A 211 -6.24 5.39 -3.27
C PRO A 211 -5.87 6.61 -2.42
N GLN A 212 -5.23 6.37 -1.28
CA GLN A 212 -4.77 7.47 -0.44
C GLN A 212 -3.60 8.19 -1.10
N ARG A 213 -3.73 9.50 -1.31
CA ARG A 213 -2.62 10.35 -1.74
C ARG A 213 -1.99 10.99 -0.51
N GLN A 214 -0.67 10.87 -0.38
CA GLN A 214 0.07 11.45 0.74
C GLN A 214 1.27 12.26 0.22
N ASN A 215 1.54 13.38 0.88
CA ASN A 215 2.78 14.13 0.69
C ASN A 215 3.78 13.69 1.75
N ILE A 216 4.61 12.70 1.39
CA ILE A 216 5.58 12.08 2.31
C ILE A 216 6.57 13.11 2.87
N LEU A 217 6.96 14.12 2.07
CA LEU A 217 7.87 15.17 2.51
C LEU A 217 7.24 16.05 3.59
N ALA A 218 5.96 16.41 3.42
CA ALA A 218 5.22 17.17 4.44
C ALA A 218 5.03 16.37 5.73
N GLN A 219 4.68 15.08 5.62
CA GLN A 219 4.51 14.19 6.78
C GLN A 219 5.78 14.09 7.63
N TYR A 220 6.94 13.94 6.98
CA TYR A 220 8.23 13.82 7.65
C TYR A 220 8.91 15.17 7.94
N LYS A 221 8.28 16.28 7.51
CA LYS A 221 8.80 17.66 7.61
C LYS A 221 10.18 17.83 6.96
N ILE A 222 10.37 17.20 5.80
CA ILE A 222 11.62 17.24 5.01
C ILE A 222 11.42 18.19 3.83
N LYS A 223 12.33 19.14 3.64
CA LYS A 223 12.31 20.07 2.50
C LYS A 223 12.96 19.43 1.28
N LYS A 224 12.49 19.81 0.09
CA LYS A 224 13.01 19.31 -1.20
C LYS A 224 14.52 19.50 -1.34
N VAL A 225 15.08 20.56 -0.77
CA VAL A 225 16.51 20.91 -0.83
C VAL A 225 17.41 19.99 0.00
N GLU A 226 16.83 19.24 0.94
CA GLU A 226 17.56 18.29 1.80
C GLU A 226 17.79 16.94 1.11
N LEU A 227 17.16 16.73 -0.07
CA LEU A 227 17.25 15.50 -0.84
C LEU A 227 18.44 15.53 -1.81
N LEU A 228 19.08 14.37 -1.95
CA LEU A 228 20.15 14.13 -2.91
C LEU A 228 19.61 14.21 -4.35
N LYS A 229 20.23 15.10 -5.13
CA LYS A 229 20.07 15.21 -6.58
C LYS A 229 21.00 14.23 -7.28
N GLY A 230 20.75 14.00 -8.57
CA GLY A 230 21.55 13.11 -9.41
C GLY A 230 20.85 11.78 -9.68
N VAL A 231 21.59 10.91 -10.36
CA VAL A 231 21.13 9.56 -10.71
C VAL A 231 21.94 8.55 -9.91
N GLN A 232 21.25 7.60 -9.28
CA GLN A 232 21.87 6.58 -8.44
C GLN A 232 22.52 5.50 -9.30
N CYS A 233 23.73 5.08 -8.93
CA CYS A 233 24.38 3.90 -9.48
C CYS A 233 23.75 2.62 -8.91
N GLU A 234 23.46 1.64 -9.76
CA GLU A 234 22.88 0.35 -9.36
C GLU A 234 23.90 -0.58 -8.65
N GLU A 235 25.20 -0.34 -8.86
CA GLU A 235 26.28 -1.17 -8.29
C GLU A 235 26.78 -0.65 -6.93
N CYS A 236 27.08 0.66 -6.83
CA CYS A 236 27.64 1.24 -5.60
C CYS A 236 26.67 2.16 -4.84
N PHE A 237 25.44 2.31 -5.32
CA PHE A 237 24.37 3.09 -4.69
C PHE A 237 24.64 4.59 -4.46
N THR A 238 25.75 5.13 -4.98
CA THR A 238 26.06 6.56 -4.94
C THR A 238 25.28 7.35 -5.99
N MET A 239 24.95 8.62 -5.71
CA MET A 239 24.26 9.53 -6.65
C MET A 239 25.22 10.15 -7.68
N ALA A 240 26.08 9.33 -8.26
CA ALA A 240 27.25 9.74 -9.04
C ALA A 240 27.18 9.32 -10.52
N MET A 241 26.00 8.97 -11.04
CA MET A 241 25.84 8.64 -12.45
C MET A 241 25.83 9.90 -13.31
N LEU A 242 26.78 9.98 -14.24
CA LEU A 242 26.92 11.07 -15.21
C LEU A 242 26.39 10.64 -16.57
N LYS A 243 25.66 11.52 -17.24
CA LYS A 243 25.11 11.25 -18.58
C LYS A 243 26.21 11.27 -19.64
N GLU A 244 26.37 10.16 -20.36
CA GLU A 244 27.24 10.02 -21.54
C GLU A 244 26.44 9.86 -22.84
N LYS A 245 27.09 9.76 -24.01
CA LYS A 245 26.38 9.59 -25.29
C LYS A 245 25.50 8.32 -25.32
N GLN A 246 26.03 7.19 -24.85
CA GLN A 246 25.35 5.87 -24.95
C GLN A 246 24.66 5.40 -23.66
N GLY A 247 24.58 6.26 -22.63
CA GLY A 247 23.98 5.86 -21.35
C GLY A 247 24.39 6.76 -20.21
N TRP A 248 24.67 6.13 -19.08
CA TRP A 248 25.13 6.73 -17.84
C TRP A 248 26.36 5.98 -17.35
N ARG A 249 27.36 6.69 -16.83
CA ARG A 249 28.55 6.11 -16.21
C ARG A 249 28.69 6.61 -14.78
N CYS A 250 28.97 5.72 -13.84
CA CYS A 250 29.23 6.08 -12.46
C CYS A 250 30.64 6.66 -12.32
N SER A 251 30.79 7.87 -11.76
CA SER A 251 32.10 8.44 -11.48
C SER A 251 32.79 7.83 -10.24
N ASN A 252 32.09 6.98 -9.47
CA ASN A 252 32.62 6.33 -8.27
C ASN A 252 33.15 4.91 -8.56
N CYS A 253 32.38 4.07 -9.27
CA CYS A 253 32.76 2.68 -9.55
C CYS A 253 32.87 2.32 -11.04
N ASN A 254 32.75 3.30 -11.94
CA ASN A 254 32.84 3.13 -13.41
C ASN A 254 31.79 2.23 -14.07
N SER A 255 30.81 1.72 -13.32
CA SER A 255 29.71 0.95 -13.90
C SER A 255 28.89 1.79 -14.89
N VAL A 256 28.32 1.11 -15.89
CA VAL A 256 27.57 1.73 -16.98
C VAL A 256 26.14 1.21 -16.97
N SER A 257 25.16 2.09 -17.17
CA SER A 257 23.77 1.71 -17.33
C SER A 257 23.09 2.57 -18.40
N LYS A 258 22.33 1.94 -19.29
CA LYS A 258 21.50 2.66 -20.27
C LYS A 258 20.26 3.27 -19.61
N HIS A 259 19.82 2.71 -18.48
CA HIS A 259 18.50 2.93 -17.90
C HIS A 259 18.49 3.51 -16.48
N ALA A 260 19.65 3.86 -15.91
CA ALA A 260 19.74 4.38 -14.53
C ALA A 260 18.81 5.58 -14.22
N HIS A 261 18.48 6.38 -15.24
CA HIS A 261 17.54 7.48 -15.13
C HIS A 261 16.10 7.08 -14.84
N LEU A 262 15.66 5.87 -15.21
CA LEU A 262 14.28 5.42 -15.02
C LEU A 262 13.91 5.40 -13.53
N ARG A 263 14.78 4.81 -12.69
CA ARG A 263 14.59 4.82 -11.23
C ARG A 263 14.63 6.22 -10.64
N ALA A 264 15.47 7.11 -11.20
CA ALA A 264 15.50 8.49 -10.77
C ALA A 264 14.20 9.23 -11.10
N LEU A 265 13.63 9.03 -12.28
CA LEU A 265 12.34 9.60 -12.66
C LEU A 265 11.19 9.03 -11.81
N GLN A 266 11.24 7.75 -11.47
CA GLN A 266 10.30 7.14 -10.52
C GLN A 266 10.43 7.76 -9.12
N ASP A 267 11.64 7.93 -8.58
CA ASP A 267 11.82 8.65 -7.32
C ASP A 267 11.25 10.07 -7.40
N TYR A 268 11.41 10.74 -8.54
CA TYR A 268 10.88 12.09 -8.75
C TYR A 268 9.35 12.11 -8.68
N THR A 269 8.66 11.18 -9.37
CA THR A 269 7.18 11.12 -9.38
C THR A 269 6.60 10.66 -8.05
N LEU A 270 7.34 9.88 -7.26
CA LEU A 270 6.96 9.48 -5.91
C LEU A 270 7.09 10.62 -4.90
N LEU A 271 8.14 11.43 -5.00
CA LEU A 271 8.46 12.47 -4.00
C LEU A 271 7.93 13.87 -4.36
N PHE A 272 7.65 14.12 -5.64
CA PHE A 272 7.24 15.42 -6.13
C PHE A 272 5.94 15.34 -6.96
N GLU A 273 6.00 15.78 -8.21
CA GLU A 273 4.86 16.05 -9.08
C GLU A 273 5.03 15.27 -10.39
N MET A 274 3.93 14.68 -10.88
CA MET A 274 3.96 13.87 -12.12
C MET A 274 4.12 14.76 -13.35
N ILE A 275 3.56 15.97 -13.31
CA ILE A 275 3.69 16.97 -14.37
C ILE A 275 4.85 17.91 -14.03
N THR A 276 5.84 17.96 -14.90
CA THR A 276 7.09 18.68 -14.61
C THR A 276 7.64 19.44 -15.80
N THR A 277 8.75 20.17 -15.61
CA THR A 277 9.43 20.92 -16.66
C THR A 277 10.85 20.40 -16.86
N ASN A 278 11.41 20.69 -18.03
CA ASN A 278 12.83 20.39 -18.30
C ASN A 278 13.75 20.98 -17.23
N ARG A 279 13.47 22.21 -16.75
CA ARG A 279 14.26 22.86 -15.70
C ARG A 279 14.25 22.07 -14.39
N LYS A 280 13.09 21.61 -13.94
CA LYS A 280 12.95 20.83 -12.70
C LYS A 280 13.68 19.49 -12.80
N LEU A 281 13.53 18.78 -13.93
CA LEU A 281 14.23 17.51 -14.15
C LEU A 281 15.73 17.68 -14.32
N LYS A 282 16.17 18.75 -14.99
CA LYS A 282 17.58 19.09 -15.12
C LYS A 282 18.24 19.23 -13.75
N ASP A 283 17.61 20.02 -12.87
CA ASP A 283 18.07 20.23 -11.50
C ASP A 283 18.07 18.91 -10.71
N PHE A 284 16.97 18.18 -10.73
CA PHE A 284 16.82 16.94 -9.96
C PHE A 284 17.80 15.84 -10.40
N LEU A 285 17.97 15.62 -11.71
CA LEU A 285 18.89 14.63 -12.28
C LEU A 285 20.35 15.12 -12.25
N ASN A 286 20.62 16.34 -11.77
CA ASN A 286 21.92 16.99 -11.77
C ASN A 286 22.58 17.03 -13.18
N MET A 287 21.78 17.26 -14.22
CA MET A 287 22.25 17.33 -15.60
C MET A 287 22.63 18.77 -15.96
N GLN A 288 23.75 18.96 -16.66
CA GLN A 288 24.21 20.33 -17.00
C GLN A 288 23.42 20.95 -18.17
N SER A 289 23.03 20.14 -19.16
CA SER A 289 22.43 20.60 -20.42
C SER A 289 20.92 20.33 -20.49
N SER A 290 20.14 21.41 -20.70
CA SER A 290 18.70 21.32 -20.98
C SER A 290 18.41 20.55 -22.28
N SER A 291 19.26 20.69 -23.29
CA SER A 291 19.14 19.94 -24.55
C SER A 291 19.35 18.44 -24.33
N ALA A 292 20.24 18.04 -23.42
CA ALA A 292 20.43 16.63 -23.06
C ALA A 292 19.19 16.05 -22.35
N VAL A 293 18.57 16.80 -21.44
CA VAL A 293 17.31 16.41 -20.80
C VAL A 293 16.19 16.30 -21.85
N LYS A 294 16.08 17.26 -22.78
CA LYS A 294 15.07 17.23 -23.85
C LYS A 294 15.22 15.97 -24.71
N ARG A 295 16.44 15.65 -25.16
CA ARG A 295 16.71 14.43 -25.92
C ARG A 295 16.38 13.17 -25.12
N LEU A 296 16.75 13.12 -23.84
CA LEU A 296 16.42 11.98 -22.96
C LEU A 296 14.91 11.73 -22.93
N LEU A 297 14.12 12.77 -22.67
CA LEU A 297 12.66 12.70 -22.62
C LEU A 297 12.05 12.32 -23.99
N GLN A 298 12.63 12.79 -25.09
CA GLN A 298 12.22 12.41 -26.45
C GLN A 298 12.52 10.93 -26.73
N THR A 299 13.70 10.43 -26.36
CA THR A 299 14.05 9.01 -26.56
C THR A 299 13.13 8.06 -25.78
N MET A 300 12.63 8.50 -24.62
CA MET A 300 11.65 7.75 -23.84
C MET A 300 10.20 7.96 -24.32
N ASN A 301 9.97 8.76 -25.35
CA ASN A 301 8.64 9.12 -25.84
C ASN A 301 7.72 9.70 -24.75
N ILE A 302 8.26 10.55 -23.86
CA ILE A 302 7.47 11.15 -22.78
C ILE A 302 6.42 12.10 -23.35
N PRO A 303 5.13 11.92 -23.00
CA PRO A 303 4.07 12.84 -23.41
C PRO A 303 4.35 14.25 -22.90
N HIS A 304 4.06 15.25 -23.72
CA HIS A 304 4.28 16.64 -23.36
C HIS A 304 3.28 17.55 -24.06
N THR A 305 2.99 18.68 -23.43
CA THR A 305 2.15 19.75 -23.98
C THR A 305 2.86 21.09 -23.86
N GLY A 306 2.46 22.04 -24.70
CA GLY A 306 3.04 23.37 -24.75
C GLY A 306 4.39 23.47 -25.47
N GLU A 307 4.81 24.71 -25.70
CA GLU A 307 5.98 25.06 -26.49
C GLU A 307 7.05 25.79 -25.67
N ASN A 308 8.30 25.65 -26.09
CA ASN A 308 9.45 26.39 -25.55
C ASN A 308 9.52 26.38 -24.01
N LYS A 309 9.41 27.54 -23.36
CA LYS A 309 9.48 27.71 -21.90
C LYS A 309 8.21 27.23 -21.18
N GLY A 310 7.08 27.13 -21.89
CA GLY A 310 5.81 26.62 -21.37
C GLY A 310 5.65 25.11 -21.49
N ARG A 311 6.64 24.41 -22.07
CA ARG A 311 6.56 22.96 -22.24
C ARG A 311 6.60 22.21 -20.91
N ILE A 312 5.58 21.40 -20.67
CA ILE A 312 5.46 20.50 -19.53
C ILE A 312 5.49 19.05 -20.02
N TYR A 313 6.01 18.16 -19.18
CA TYR A 313 6.14 16.73 -19.45
C TYR A 313 5.31 15.96 -18.44
N ASP A 314 4.63 14.92 -18.93
CA ASP A 314 3.81 14.02 -18.13
C ASP A 314 4.58 12.74 -17.80
N LEU A 315 4.92 12.56 -16.53
CA LEU A 315 5.63 11.39 -16.02
C LEU A 315 4.71 10.39 -15.33
N THR A 316 3.39 10.46 -15.53
CA THR A 316 2.42 9.57 -14.86
C THR A 316 2.71 8.09 -15.12
N SER A 317 3.34 7.74 -16.25
CA SER A 317 3.75 6.36 -16.56
C SER A 317 4.85 5.78 -15.65
N PHE A 318 5.47 6.59 -14.78
CA PHE A 318 6.49 6.16 -13.82
C PHE A 318 5.93 5.87 -12.43
N GLN A 319 4.61 5.95 -12.24
CA GLN A 319 3.95 5.51 -11.02
C GLN A 319 3.38 4.09 -11.14
#